data_AF-A0A3B0P2T0-F1
#
_entry.id   AF-A0A3B0P2T0-F1
#
_cell.length_a   1.000
_cell.length_b   1.000
_cell.length_c   1.000
_cell.angle_alpha   90.00
_cell.angle_beta   90.00
_cell.angle_gamma   90.00
#
_symmetry.space_group_name_H-M   'P 1'
#
loop_
_entity.id
_entity.type
_entity.pdbx_description
1 polymer ?
#
loop_
_entity_poly.entity_id
_entity_poly.type
_entity_poly.pdbx_seq_one_letter_code
_entity_poly.pdbx_strand_id
1 'polypeptide(L)'
;MAYGSSKGSIIFKPLSFGIWDNIRLILDRKFKEVGVKNVNLPLLIPESLLNKEKNHIEGFNPELATVTEVGGKKLTEKFYIRPTSEVLFGDFFKNEVESYNDLPLIYNQW
;
A
#
# COMPACT_ATOMS: atom_id res chain seq x y z
N MET A 1 -12.93 19.28 7.52
CA MET A 1 -12.99 17.84 7.84
C MET A 1 -14.34 17.52 8.48
N ALA A 2 -14.72 16.24 8.52
CA ALA A 2 -15.84 15.70 9.30
C ALA A 2 -15.47 14.28 9.77
N TYR A 3 -16.14 13.75 10.80
CA TYR A 3 -15.92 12.35 11.23
C TYR A 3 -16.67 11.39 10.31
N GLY A 4 -16.05 10.26 9.99
CA GLY A 4 -16.73 9.15 9.33
C GLY A 4 -17.54 8.33 10.33
N SER A 5 -18.35 7.39 9.82
CA SER A 5 -19.21 6.53 10.65
C SER A 5 -18.44 5.44 11.40
N SER A 6 -17.25 5.07 10.94
CA SER A 6 -16.39 4.10 11.61
C SER A 6 -15.36 4.79 12.52
N LYS A 7 -15.06 4.15 13.65
CA LYS A 7 -14.07 4.66 14.61
C LYS A 7 -12.72 4.87 13.92
N GLY A 8 -12.12 6.05 14.13
CA GLY A 8 -10.82 6.40 13.55
C GLY A 8 -10.87 6.88 12.10
N SER A 9 -12.06 6.92 11.45
CA SER A 9 -12.20 7.43 10.09
C SER A 9 -12.55 8.92 10.06
N ILE A 10 -12.00 9.64 9.08
CA ILE A 10 -12.22 11.08 8.86
C ILE A 10 -12.54 11.32 7.39
N ILE A 11 -13.50 12.21 7.13
CA ILE A 11 -13.84 12.72 5.80
C ILE A 11 -13.07 14.03 5.57
N PHE A 12 -12.17 14.01 4.58
CA PHE A 12 -11.49 15.21 4.10
C PHE A 12 -12.44 16.03 3.23
N LYS A 13 -12.81 17.23 3.70
CA LYS A 13 -13.61 18.20 2.93
C LYS A 13 -12.71 18.93 1.91
N PRO A 14 -13.26 19.61 0.89
CA PRO A 14 -12.47 20.21 -0.19
C PRO A 14 -11.27 21.04 0.26
N LEU A 15 -11.40 21.88 1.30
CA LEU A 15 -10.27 22.66 1.82
C LEU A 15 -9.13 21.77 2.35
N SER A 16 -9.46 20.71 3.10
CA SER A 16 -8.48 19.80 3.68
C SER A 16 -7.85 18.91 2.61
N PHE A 17 -8.64 18.44 1.66
CA PHE A 17 -8.14 17.65 0.54
C PHE A 17 -7.26 18.49 -0.40
N GLY A 18 -7.60 19.78 -0.61
CA GLY A 18 -6.77 20.70 -1.38
C GLY A 18 -5.37 20.94 -0.78
N ILE A 19 -5.22 20.87 0.55
CA ILE A 19 -3.90 20.89 1.20
C ILE A 19 -3.11 19.63 0.82
N TRP A 20 -3.74 18.46 0.88
CA TRP A 20 -3.12 17.20 0.46
C TRP A 20 -2.72 17.22 -1.02
N ASP A 21 -3.58 17.76 -1.90
CA ASP A 21 -3.26 17.91 -3.33
C ASP A 21 -1.99 18.76 -3.53
N ASN A 22 -1.85 19.86 -2.80
CA ASN A 22 -0.65 20.71 -2.88
C ASN A 22 0.61 19.96 -2.40
N ILE A 23 0.52 19.23 -1.28
CA ILE A 23 1.63 18.41 -0.77
C ILE A 23 2.04 17.37 -1.82
N ARG A 24 1.06 16.62 -2.33
CA ARG A 24 1.26 15.58 -3.33
C ARG A 24 1.90 16.16 -4.59
N LEU A 25 1.38 17.26 -5.14
CA LEU A 25 1.92 17.89 -6.35
C LEU A 25 3.37 18.34 -6.20
N ILE A 26 3.72 18.94 -5.05
CA ILE A 26 5.09 19.42 -4.79
C ILE A 26 6.06 18.25 -4.64
N LEU A 27 5.70 17.25 -3.82
CA LEU A 27 6.55 16.09 -3.59
C LEU A 27 6.69 15.21 -4.84
N ASP A 28 5.60 15.00 -5.58
CA ASP A 28 5.60 14.24 -6.83
C ASP A 28 6.55 14.85 -7.87
N ARG A 29 6.57 16.19 -7.97
CA ARG A 29 7.54 16.90 -8.82
C ARG A 29 8.98 16.62 -8.37
N LYS A 30 9.27 16.76 -7.07
CA LYS A 30 10.61 16.52 -6.52
C LYS A 30 11.07 15.08 -6.69
N PHE A 31 10.18 14.11 -6.50
CA PHE A 31 10.46 12.69 -6.72
C PHE A 31 10.81 12.41 -8.18
N LYS A 32 10.05 12.98 -9.12
CA LYS A 32 10.32 12.85 -10.55
C LYS A 32 11.64 13.50 -10.98
N GLU A 33 12.02 14.62 -10.37
CA GLU A 33 13.33 15.28 -10.62
C GLU A 33 14.51 14.37 -10.30
N VAL A 34 14.36 13.44 -9.34
CA VAL A 34 15.39 12.46 -8.96
C VAL A 34 15.15 11.06 -9.55
N GLY A 35 14.27 10.94 -10.54
CA GLY A 35 14.05 9.70 -11.31
C GLY A 35 13.10 8.69 -10.67
N VAL A 36 12.41 9.04 -9.58
CA VAL A 36 11.39 8.17 -8.97
C VAL A 36 10.17 8.11 -9.89
N LYS A 37 9.61 6.90 -10.06
CA LYS A 37 8.41 6.65 -10.87
C LYS A 37 7.25 6.21 -10.00
N ASN A 38 6.04 6.71 -10.27
CA ASN A 38 4.87 6.26 -9.52
C ASN A 38 4.38 4.89 -10.02
N VAL A 39 3.98 4.05 -9.08
CA VAL A 39 3.30 2.77 -9.30
C VAL A 39 2.11 2.67 -8.34
N ASN A 40 1.19 1.76 -8.62
CA ASN A 40 0.12 1.43 -7.68
C ASN A 40 -0.06 -0.08 -7.60
N LEU A 41 0.38 -0.66 -6.50
CA LEU A 41 0.20 -2.06 -6.15
C LEU A 41 -1.22 -2.28 -5.57
N PRO A 42 -1.70 -3.53 -5.54
CA PRO A 42 -2.99 -3.86 -4.96
C PRO A 42 -3.16 -3.42 -3.49
N LEU A 43 -4.40 -3.19 -3.08
CA LEU A 43 -4.76 -2.91 -1.69
C LEU A 43 -4.66 -4.17 -0.81
N LEU A 44 -5.01 -5.33 -1.38
CA LEU A 44 -5.14 -6.58 -0.67
C LEU A 44 -3.87 -7.43 -0.79
N ILE A 45 -3.42 -7.98 0.33
CA ILE A 45 -2.28 -8.90 0.41
C ILE A 45 -2.81 -10.29 0.77
N PRO A 46 -2.57 -11.33 -0.04
CA PRO A 46 -2.90 -12.71 0.33
C PRO A 46 -2.15 -13.16 1.59
N GLU A 47 -2.80 -13.97 2.45
CA GLU A 47 -2.19 -14.54 3.65
C GLU A 47 -0.91 -15.33 3.33
N SER A 48 -0.91 -16.10 2.25
CA SER A 48 0.23 -16.85 1.74
C SER A 48 1.43 -15.96 1.40
N LEU A 49 1.19 -14.77 0.88
CA LEU A 49 2.23 -13.80 0.54
C LEU A 49 2.74 -13.11 1.80
N LEU A 50 1.84 -12.63 2.66
CA LEU A 50 2.19 -11.96 3.93
C LEU A 50 3.05 -12.87 4.81
N ASN A 51 2.69 -14.16 4.90
CA ASN A 51 3.40 -15.16 5.70
C ASN A 51 4.82 -15.48 5.24
N LYS A 52 5.25 -15.04 4.05
CA LYS A 52 6.65 -15.16 3.64
C LYS A 52 7.57 -14.24 4.45
N GLU A 53 7.03 -13.15 4.99
CA GLU A 53 7.76 -12.12 5.74
C GLU A 53 7.35 -12.11 7.23
N LYS A 54 7.42 -13.28 7.90
CA LYS A 54 6.92 -13.47 9.29
C LYS A 54 7.48 -12.45 10.30
N ASN A 55 8.73 -12.04 10.14
CA ASN A 55 9.38 -11.08 11.02
C ASN A 55 8.73 -9.69 10.96
N HIS A 56 8.17 -9.31 9.80
CA HIS A 56 7.43 -8.06 9.66
C HIS A 56 6.03 -8.16 10.28
N ILE A 57 5.40 -9.34 10.27
CA ILE A 57 4.04 -9.56 10.76
C ILE A 57 3.92 -9.35 12.27
N GLU A 58 4.95 -9.71 13.05
CA GLU A 58 4.93 -9.58 14.51
C GLU A 58 4.72 -8.12 14.96
N GLY A 59 5.23 -7.14 14.20
CA GLY A 59 5.03 -5.72 14.48
C GLY A 59 3.65 -5.17 14.15
N PHE A 60 2.90 -5.80 13.22
CA PHE A 60 1.59 -5.32 12.77
C PHE A 60 0.40 -6.03 13.43
N ASN A 61 0.66 -7.08 14.21
CA ASN A 61 -0.33 -8.10 14.56
C ASN A 61 -1.62 -7.60 15.28
N PRO A 62 -1.65 -6.51 16.08
CA PRO A 62 -2.92 -6.01 16.60
C PRO A 62 -3.72 -5.12 15.62
N GLU A 63 -3.14 -4.66 14.49
CA GLU A 63 -3.72 -3.63 13.62
C GLU A 63 -4.15 -4.14 12.23
N LEU A 64 -4.00 -5.43 11.94
CA LEU A 64 -4.28 -6.01 10.62
C LEU A 64 -5.77 -6.18 10.34
N ALA A 65 -6.32 -5.32 9.48
CA ALA A 65 -7.67 -5.49 8.94
C ALA A 65 -7.71 -6.66 7.95
N THR A 66 -8.53 -7.67 8.27
CA THR A 66 -8.60 -8.95 7.53
C THR A 66 -9.94 -9.09 6.80
N VAL A 67 -9.88 -9.46 5.53
CA VAL A 67 -11.01 -9.83 4.68
C VAL A 67 -11.10 -11.35 4.61
N THR A 68 -12.21 -11.90 5.10
CA THR A 68 -12.45 -13.35 5.17
C THR A 68 -13.64 -13.81 4.32
N GLU A 69 -14.49 -12.87 3.87
CA GLU A 69 -15.74 -13.15 3.18
C GLU A 69 -16.03 -12.05 2.14
N VAL A 70 -16.59 -12.43 1.00
CA VAL A 70 -17.08 -11.49 -0.03
C VAL A 70 -18.48 -11.93 -0.47
N GLY A 71 -19.46 -11.03 -0.34
CA GLY A 71 -20.83 -11.27 -0.81
C GLY A 71 -21.50 -12.50 -0.21
N GLY A 72 -21.29 -12.81 1.07
CA GLY A 72 -21.87 -13.98 1.73
C GLY A 72 -21.03 -15.26 1.61
N LYS A 73 -19.94 -15.25 0.83
CA LYS A 73 -19.12 -16.44 0.57
C LYS A 73 -17.76 -16.33 1.24
N LYS A 74 -17.46 -17.32 2.09
CA LYS A 74 -16.16 -17.43 2.75
C LYS A 74 -15.06 -17.67 1.71
N LEU A 75 -14.00 -16.88 1.80
CA LEU A 75 -12.85 -17.02 0.92
C LEU A 75 -12.04 -18.26 1.29
N THR A 76 -11.40 -18.88 0.29
CA THR A 76 -10.51 -20.04 0.49
C THR A 76 -9.22 -19.65 1.22
N GLU A 77 -8.81 -18.40 1.08
CA GLU A 77 -7.66 -17.79 1.74
C GLU A 77 -8.06 -16.41 2.28
N LYS A 78 -7.47 -15.99 3.39
CA LYS A 78 -7.67 -14.63 3.90
C LYS A 78 -6.89 -13.61 3.08
N PHE A 79 -7.42 -12.41 3.00
CA PHE A 79 -6.71 -11.26 2.46
C PHE A 79 -6.59 -10.20 3.53
N TYR A 80 -5.48 -9.48 3.52
CA TYR A 80 -5.23 -8.38 4.45
C TYR A 80 -5.27 -7.07 3.69
N ILE A 81 -5.91 -6.05 4.26
CA ILE A 81 -5.74 -4.68 3.79
C ILE A 81 -4.31 -4.28 4.15
N ARG A 82 -3.52 -3.87 3.16
CA ARG A 82 -2.11 -3.56 3.36
C ARG A 82 -1.92 -2.52 4.48
N PRO A 83 -1.19 -2.84 5.57
CA PRO A 83 -0.74 -1.81 6.52
C PRO A 83 0.43 -1.01 5.94
N THR A 84 1.22 -1.68 5.12
CA THR A 84 2.37 -1.17 4.36
C THR A 84 2.63 -2.11 3.18
N SER A 85 3.48 -1.72 2.22
CA SER A 85 3.56 -2.38 0.91
C SER A 85 4.85 -3.18 0.65
N GLU A 86 5.73 -3.37 1.65
CA GLU A 86 7.05 -4.02 1.49
C GLU A 86 6.92 -5.42 0.88
N VAL A 87 6.00 -6.24 1.39
CA VAL A 87 5.81 -7.61 0.87
C VAL A 87 5.31 -7.60 -0.58
N LEU A 88 4.44 -6.66 -0.94
CA LEU A 88 3.97 -6.49 -2.32
C LEU A 88 5.09 -6.00 -3.24
N PHE A 89 5.89 -5.03 -2.78
CA PHE A 89 7.04 -4.54 -3.53
C PHE A 89 8.11 -5.60 -3.70
N GLY A 90 8.38 -6.42 -2.69
CA GLY A 90 9.33 -7.54 -2.78
C GLY A 90 8.90 -8.57 -3.82
N ASP A 91 7.61 -8.96 -3.82
CA ASP A 91 7.07 -9.89 -4.81
C ASP A 91 7.06 -9.29 -6.23
N PHE A 92 6.74 -8.00 -6.35
CA PHE A 92 6.80 -7.28 -7.62
C PHE A 92 8.23 -7.18 -8.15
N PHE A 93 9.19 -6.69 -7.35
CA PHE A 93 10.59 -6.52 -7.77
C PHE A 93 11.27 -7.83 -8.12
N LYS A 94 10.90 -8.92 -7.44
CA LYS A 94 11.38 -10.26 -7.79
C LYS A 94 11.10 -10.62 -9.25
N ASN A 95 9.99 -10.14 -9.82
CA ASN A 95 9.60 -10.42 -11.20
C ASN A 95 10.10 -9.34 -12.19
N GLU A 96 10.53 -8.18 -11.71
CA GLU A 96 11.00 -7.06 -12.55
C GLU A 96 12.51 -7.02 -12.73
N VAL A 97 13.29 -7.66 -11.85
CA VAL A 97 14.76 -7.64 -11.88
C VAL A 97 15.28 -8.99 -12.38
N GLU A 98 15.72 -9.04 -13.64
CA GLU A 98 16.36 -10.22 -14.23
C GLU A 98 17.88 -10.05 -14.33
N SER A 99 18.35 -8.82 -14.46
CA SER A 99 19.76 -8.45 -14.62
C SER A 99 20.12 -7.19 -13.83
N TYR A 100 21.42 -6.98 -13.63
CA TYR A 100 21.94 -5.76 -13.00
C TYR A 100 21.58 -4.49 -13.78
N ASN A 101 21.29 -4.59 -15.08
CA ASN A 101 20.88 -3.47 -15.93
C ASN A 101 19.47 -2.96 -15.61
N ASP A 102 18.63 -3.76 -14.95
CA ASP A 102 17.27 -3.35 -14.57
C ASP A 102 17.26 -2.43 -13.34
N LEU A 103 18.42 -2.32 -12.66
CA LEU A 103 18.61 -1.49 -11.49
C LEU A 103 19.19 -0.11 -11.87
N PRO A 104 18.83 0.96 -11.12
CA PRO A 104 17.96 0.95 -9.94
C PRO A 104 16.46 1.01 -10.28
N LEU A 105 15.65 0.24 -9.53
CA LEU A 105 14.20 0.43 -9.47
C LEU A 105 13.87 1.43 -8.37
N ILE A 106 13.37 2.61 -8.76
CA ILE A 106 13.05 3.70 -7.83
C ILE A 106 11.57 4.04 -7.99
N TYR A 107 10.73 3.49 -7.11
CA TYR A 107 9.28 3.61 -7.20
C TYR A 107 8.65 4.28 -5.99
N ASN A 108 7.53 4.96 -6.23
CA ASN A 108 6.69 5.60 -5.23
C ASN A 108 5.23 5.19 -5.44
N GLN A 109 4.45 5.15 -4.36
CA GLN A 109 3.01 4.96 -4.42
C GLN A 109 2.34 5.95 -3.46
N TRP A 110 1.32 6.64 -3.96
CA TRP A 110 0.50 7.57 -3.18
C TRP A 110 -0.65 6.87 -2.48
#